data_AF-A0A9E4L0V4-F1
#
_entry.id   AF-A0A9E4L0V4-F1
#
_cell.length_a   1.000
_cell.length_b   1.000
_cell.length_c   1.000
_cell.angle_alpha   90.00
_cell.angle_beta   90.00
_cell.angle_gamma   90.00
#
_symmetry.space_group_name_H-M   'P 1'
#
loop_
_entity.id
_entity.type
_entity.pdbx_description
1 polymer ?
#
loop_
_entity_poly.entity_id
_entity_poly.type
_entity_poly.pdbx_seq_one_letter_code
_entity_poly.pdbx_strand_id
1 'polypeptide(L)'
;GRLAAAGAGRRGLWCLPPSGLYETGNLYAPALAAHGLDPGHVLLARGRRDTDIRWALEVGLRCPALAAVVGEVRGLDLTAGRRLQLAARHSGVTALVLAAAGGRERHAPSAAATRWR
;
A
#
# COMPACT_ATOMS: atom_id res chain seq x y z
N GLY A 1 -13.12 -7.27 -9.07
CA GLY A 1 -11.99 -6.41 -8.65
C GLY A 1 -10.70 -6.94 -9.23
N ARG A 2 -9.94 -6.12 -9.99
CA ARG A 2 -8.75 -6.58 -10.74
C ARG A 2 -7.57 -7.03 -9.85
N LEU A 3 -7.52 -6.68 -8.57
CA LEU A 3 -6.47 -7.16 -7.65
C LEU A 3 -6.56 -8.66 -7.37
N ALA A 4 -7.79 -9.21 -7.30
CA ALA A 4 -8.00 -10.66 -7.17
C ALA A 4 -7.72 -11.40 -8.49
N ALA A 5 -7.94 -10.74 -9.64
CA ALA A 5 -7.75 -11.34 -10.97
C ALA A 5 -6.32 -11.21 -11.53
N ALA A 6 -5.54 -10.21 -11.11
CA ALA A 6 -4.21 -9.92 -11.67
C ALA A 6 -3.05 -10.71 -11.01
N GLY A 7 -3.35 -11.51 -9.98
CA GLY A 7 -2.32 -12.15 -9.16
C GLY A 7 -2.71 -13.54 -8.66
N ALA A 8 -3.29 -14.40 -9.51
CA ALA A 8 -3.50 -15.80 -9.16
C ALA A 8 -2.16 -16.42 -8.70
N GLY A 9 -2.00 -16.61 -7.39
CA GLY A 9 -0.77 -17.12 -6.76
C GLY A 9 0.23 -16.08 -6.20
N ARG A 10 0.13 -14.80 -6.54
CA ARG A 10 1.11 -13.78 -6.10
C ARG A 10 0.66 -13.09 -4.81
N ARG A 11 1.60 -12.89 -3.89
CA ARG A 11 1.34 -12.28 -2.58
C ARG A 11 1.19 -10.77 -2.68
N GLY A 12 0.35 -10.19 -1.82
CA GLY A 12 0.28 -8.75 -1.58
C GLY A 12 1.09 -8.37 -0.35
N LEU A 13 1.75 -7.22 -0.37
CA LEU A 13 2.39 -6.64 0.82
C LEU A 13 1.51 -5.53 1.39
N TRP A 14 1.25 -5.57 2.68
CA TRP A 14 0.55 -4.52 3.41
C TRP A 14 1.46 -3.92 4.47
N CYS A 15 1.77 -2.63 4.31
CA CYS A 15 2.63 -1.87 5.21
C CYS A 15 1.76 -1.07 6.20
N LEU A 16 1.89 -1.37 7.50
CA LEU A 16 1.12 -0.76 8.58
C LEU A 16 1.99 0.19 9.40
N PRO A 17 1.68 1.50 9.45
CA PRO A 17 2.37 2.44 10.31
C PRO A 17 2.13 2.12 11.79
N PRO A 18 2.99 2.62 12.70
CA PRO A 18 2.82 2.42 14.13
C PRO A 18 1.47 2.97 14.65
N SER A 19 0.97 4.07 14.06
CA SER A 19 -0.33 4.67 14.38
C SER A 19 -1.52 3.86 13.87
N GLY A 20 -1.36 3.13 12.77
CA GLY A 20 -2.44 2.39 12.10
C GLY A 20 -3.06 1.30 12.99
N LEU A 21 -2.30 0.75 13.93
CA LEU A 21 -2.82 -0.21 14.91
C LEU A 21 -3.84 0.41 15.88
N TYR A 22 -3.76 1.72 16.12
CA TYR A 22 -4.59 2.44 17.09
C TYR A 22 -5.68 3.26 16.41
N GLU A 23 -5.41 3.82 15.22
CA GLU A 23 -6.33 4.73 14.51
C GLU A 23 -7.21 4.00 13.48
N THR A 24 -6.64 3.07 12.72
CA THR A 24 -7.30 2.39 11.59
C THR A 24 -7.64 0.93 11.91
N GLY A 25 -7.03 0.37 12.94
CA GLY A 25 -7.12 -1.05 13.31
C GLY A 25 -6.22 -1.95 12.46
N ASN A 26 -6.16 -3.23 12.83
CA ASN A 26 -5.39 -4.24 12.11
C ASN A 26 -6.22 -4.84 10.97
N LEU A 27 -5.57 -5.51 10.00
CA LEU A 27 -6.30 -6.23 8.95
C LEU A 27 -7.20 -7.30 9.55
N TYR A 28 -8.47 -7.28 9.16
CA TYR A 28 -9.43 -8.30 9.53
C TYR A 28 -9.48 -9.39 8.45
N ALA A 29 -8.78 -10.49 8.70
CA ALA A 29 -8.65 -11.62 7.77
C ALA A 29 -10.01 -12.18 7.27
N PRO A 30 -11.07 -12.31 8.10
CA PRO A 30 -12.37 -12.75 7.59
C PRO A 30 -12.99 -11.81 6.55
N ALA A 31 -12.81 -10.48 6.68
CA ALA A 31 -13.29 -9.54 5.67
C ALA A 31 -12.50 -9.62 4.37
N LEU A 32 -11.19 -9.89 4.43
CA LEU A 32 -10.39 -10.15 3.23
C LEU A 32 -10.94 -11.37 2.48
N ALA A 33 -11.15 -12.47 3.19
CA ALA A 33 -11.67 -13.70 2.62
C ALA A 33 -13.07 -13.49 2.02
N ALA A 34 -13.96 -12.77 2.73
CA ALA A 34 -15.30 -12.41 2.26
C ALA A 34 -15.28 -11.57 0.97
N HIS A 35 -14.21 -10.84 0.71
CA HIS A 35 -14.01 -10.04 -0.51
C HIS A 35 -13.10 -10.71 -1.55
N GLY A 36 -12.85 -12.02 -1.42
CA GLY A 36 -12.10 -12.81 -2.40
C GLY A 36 -10.58 -12.60 -2.36
N LEU A 37 -10.06 -12.08 -1.25
CA LEU A 37 -8.61 -11.99 -0.99
C LEU A 37 -8.22 -13.09 -0.01
N ASP A 38 -7.40 -14.04 -0.43
CA ASP A 38 -6.86 -15.07 0.45
C ASP A 38 -5.94 -14.44 1.51
N PRO A 39 -6.28 -14.50 2.82
CA PRO A 39 -5.42 -13.99 3.88
C PRO A 39 -4.03 -14.65 3.89
N GLY A 40 -3.91 -15.90 3.44
CA GLY A 40 -2.64 -16.62 3.31
C GLY A 40 -1.69 -16.00 2.29
N HIS A 41 -2.21 -15.15 1.39
CA HIS A 41 -1.44 -14.44 0.37
C HIS A 41 -1.12 -12.98 0.75
N VAL A 42 -1.43 -12.56 1.97
CA VAL A 42 -1.13 -11.21 2.46
C VAL A 42 0.06 -11.24 3.41
N LEU A 43 1.12 -10.50 3.07
CA LEU A 43 2.28 -10.25 3.92
C LEU A 43 2.07 -8.94 4.67
N LEU A 44 2.30 -8.94 5.98
CA LEU A 44 2.20 -7.73 6.81
C LEU A 44 3.59 -7.22 7.17
N ALA A 45 3.92 -5.99 6.77
CA ALA A 45 5.10 -5.26 7.22
C ALA A 45 4.68 -4.19 8.23
N ARG A 46 5.14 -4.32 9.49
CA ARG A 46 4.85 -3.35 10.55
C ARG A 46 6.07 -2.44 10.75
N GLY A 47 5.90 -1.16 10.47
CA GLY A 47 6.95 -0.15 10.68
C GLY A 47 6.92 0.40 12.10
N ARG A 48 8.07 0.83 12.61
CA ARG A 48 8.16 1.54 13.89
C ARG A 48 8.05 3.05 13.72
N ARG A 49 8.31 3.54 12.50
CA ARG A 49 8.24 4.95 12.08
C ARG A 49 7.65 5.04 10.67
N ASP A 50 7.10 6.20 10.32
CA ASP A 50 6.55 6.45 8.97
C ASP A 50 7.59 6.26 7.85
N THR A 51 8.85 6.57 8.14
CA THR A 51 9.98 6.33 7.22
C THR A 51 10.18 4.85 6.92
N ASP A 52 9.91 3.97 7.89
CA ASP A 52 10.04 2.53 7.70
C ASP A 52 8.94 2.02 6.76
N ILE A 53 7.75 2.62 6.81
CA ILE A 53 6.64 2.33 5.89
C ILE A 53 6.96 2.76 4.48
N ARG A 54 7.41 4.01 4.30
CA ARG A 54 7.82 4.52 2.99
C ARG A 54 8.94 3.67 2.38
N TRP A 55 9.90 3.24 3.20
CA TRP A 55 10.96 2.32 2.78
C TRP A 55 10.40 0.95 2.37
N ALA A 56 9.51 0.36 3.18
CA ALA A 56 8.89 -0.94 2.88
C ALA A 56 8.06 -0.91 1.59
N LEU A 57 7.36 0.20 1.33
CA LEU A 57 6.67 0.42 0.07
C LEU A 57 7.64 0.36 -1.12
N GLU A 58 8.77 1.06 -1.03
CA GLU A 58 9.77 1.11 -2.11
C GLU A 58 10.43 -0.24 -2.37
N VAL A 59 10.79 -0.95 -1.31
CA VAL A 59 11.38 -2.28 -1.42
C VAL A 59 10.38 -3.28 -1.97
N GLY A 60 9.14 -3.25 -1.49
CA GLY A 60 8.06 -4.09 -2.02
C GLY A 60 7.82 -3.85 -3.50
N LEU A 61 7.79 -2.58 -3.93
CA LEU A 61 7.60 -2.23 -5.34
C LEU A 61 8.78 -2.63 -6.22
N ARG A 62 9.95 -2.95 -5.68
CA ARG A 62 11.08 -3.53 -6.41
C ARG A 62 11.04 -5.06 -6.49
N CYS A 63 10.09 -5.70 -5.81
CA CYS A 63 9.94 -7.15 -5.80
C CYS A 63 8.87 -7.59 -6.82
N PRO A 64 9.25 -8.05 -8.03
CA PRO A 64 8.29 -8.43 -9.07
C PRO A 64 7.48 -9.69 -8.73
N ALA A 65 7.78 -10.39 -7.63
CA ALA A 65 6.95 -11.50 -7.15
C ALA A 65 5.65 -11.03 -6.47
N LEU A 66 5.58 -9.79 -5.99
CA LEU A 66 4.38 -9.25 -5.33
C LEU A 66 3.35 -8.79 -6.36
N ALA A 67 2.07 -9.07 -6.14
CA ALA A 67 0.99 -8.57 -6.99
C ALA A 67 0.74 -7.07 -6.75
N ALA A 68 0.80 -6.66 -5.49
CA ALA A 68 0.54 -5.31 -5.06
C ALA A 68 1.25 -4.99 -3.75
N VAL A 69 1.45 -3.69 -3.51
CA VAL A 69 1.93 -3.14 -2.26
C VAL A 69 0.96 -2.06 -1.81
N VAL A 70 0.43 -2.22 -0.60
CA VAL A 70 -0.51 -1.32 0.05
C VAL A 70 0.17 -0.70 1.25
N GLY A 71 0.00 0.59 1.50
CA GLY A 71 0.44 1.17 2.77
C GLY A 71 -0.24 2.49 3.09
N GLU A 72 -0.41 2.73 4.38
CA GLU A 72 -0.88 4.01 4.89
C GLU A 72 0.32 4.94 5.11
N VAL A 73 0.30 6.12 4.48
CA VAL A 73 1.41 7.08 4.54
C VAL A 73 0.90 8.46 4.92
N ARG A 74 1.65 9.12 5.80
CA ARG A 74 1.50 10.54 6.14
C ARG A 74 2.63 11.34 5.50
N GLY A 75 2.34 12.55 5.07
CA GLY A 75 3.27 13.50 4.46
C GLY A 75 3.90 13.01 3.15
N LEU A 76 3.15 12.32 2.28
CA LEU A 76 3.71 11.87 1.00
C LEU A 76 3.84 13.04 0.02
N ASP A 77 5.04 13.63 -0.02
CA ASP A 77 5.38 14.70 -0.96
C ASP A 77 5.39 14.21 -2.43
N LEU A 78 5.40 15.16 -3.38
CA LEU A 78 5.35 14.85 -4.82
C LEU A 78 6.56 14.02 -5.28
N THR A 79 7.75 14.28 -4.74
CA THR A 79 8.98 13.58 -5.09
C THR A 79 8.91 12.12 -4.62
N ALA A 80 8.43 11.91 -3.41
CA ALA A 80 8.12 10.62 -2.81
C ALA A 80 7.14 9.83 -3.64
N GLY A 81 5.99 10.45 -3.94
CA GLY A 81 4.94 9.84 -4.74
C GLY A 81 5.45 9.47 -6.14
N ARG A 82 6.23 10.34 -6.77
CA ARG A 82 6.82 10.07 -8.09
C ARG A 82 7.80 8.90 -8.04
N ARG A 83 8.63 8.79 -7.00
CA ARG A 83 9.54 7.65 -6.81
C ARG A 83 8.77 6.33 -6.71
N LEU A 84 7.70 6.29 -5.91
CA LEU A 84 6.83 5.13 -5.80
C LEU A 84 6.14 4.79 -7.12
N GLN A 85 5.61 5.80 -7.82
CA GLN A 85 4.95 5.62 -9.11
C GLN A 85 5.90 5.04 -10.17
N LEU A 86 7.16 5.52 -10.22
CA LEU A 86 8.17 4.99 -11.13
C LEU A 86 8.56 3.55 -10.77
N ALA A 87 8.73 3.25 -9.49
CA ALA A 87 9.02 1.89 -9.03
C ALA A 87 7.90 0.91 -9.43
N ALA A 88 6.64 1.29 -9.20
CA ALA A 88 5.46 0.51 -9.59
C ALA A 88 5.38 0.27 -11.10
N ARG A 89 5.67 1.30 -11.91
CA ARG A 89 5.71 1.18 -13.38
C ARG A 89 6.83 0.26 -13.85
N HIS A 90 8.01 0.36 -13.23
CA HIS A 90 9.17 -0.42 -13.61
C HIS A 90 9.00 -1.91 -13.30
N SER A 91 8.43 -2.25 -12.14
CA SER A 91 8.25 -3.64 -11.72
C SER A 91 6.93 -4.27 -12.17
N GLY A 92 5.97 -3.47 -12.61
CA GLY A 92 4.60 -3.92 -12.87
C GLY A 92 3.80 -4.23 -11.61
N VAL A 93 4.33 -3.96 -10.42
CA VAL A 93 3.64 -4.18 -9.14
C VAL A 93 2.71 -3.01 -8.86
N THR A 94 1.46 -3.30 -8.48
CA THR A 94 0.49 -2.24 -8.18
C THR A 94 0.81 -1.55 -6.86
N ALA A 95 0.91 -0.22 -6.85
CA ALA A 95 1.04 0.58 -5.63
C ALA A 95 -0.33 1.17 -5.22
N LEU A 96 -0.74 0.93 -3.97
CA LEU A 96 -1.91 1.56 -3.36
C LEU A 96 -1.47 2.29 -2.09
N VAL A 97 -1.62 3.61 -2.07
CA VAL A 97 -1.30 4.43 -0.89
C VAL A 97 -2.61 4.92 -0.28
N LEU A 98 -2.78 4.62 1.00
CA LEU A 98 -3.89 5.11 1.81
C LEU A 98 -3.43 6.40 2.50
N ALA A 99 -4.13 7.49 2.24
CA ALA A 99 -3.89 8.75 2.94
C ALA A 99 -4.60 8.71 4.30
N ALA A 100 -3.89 9.07 5.38
CA ALA A 100 -4.47 9.14 6.70
C ALA A 100 -5.71 10.06 6.75
N ALA A 101 -6.72 9.66 7.53
CA ALA A 101 -7.95 10.44 7.70
C ALA A 101 -7.64 11.83 8.27
N GLY A 102 -8.26 12.88 7.73
CA GLY A 102 -8.06 14.27 8.17
C GLY A 102 -6.72 14.92 7.78
N GLY A 103 -5.83 14.21 7.06
CA GLY A 103 -4.56 14.78 6.60
C GLY A 103 -4.76 15.92 5.58
N ARG A 104 -3.95 16.99 5.71
CA ARG A 104 -3.85 18.11 4.74
C ARG A 104 -3.60 17.63 3.30
N GLU A 105 -3.07 16.43 3.15
CA GLU A 105 -2.78 15.74 1.90
C GLU A 105 -4.03 15.39 1.08
N ARG A 106 -5.23 15.38 1.69
CA ARG A 106 -6.48 15.14 0.95
C ARG A 106 -6.73 16.15 -0.18
N HIS A 107 -6.12 17.33 -0.13
CA HIS A 107 -6.23 18.35 -1.17
C HIS A 107 -4.91 18.64 -1.86
N ALA A 108 -3.82 17.99 -1.45
CA ALA A 108 -2.52 18.21 -2.04
C ALA A 108 -2.40 17.53 -3.42
N PRO A 109 -1.62 18.10 -4.34
CA PRO A 109 -1.22 17.42 -5.58
C PRO A 109 -0.56 16.07 -5.26
N SER A 110 -0.82 15.06 -6.08
CA SER A 110 -0.25 13.71 -5.91
C SER A 110 0.26 13.15 -7.24
N ALA A 111 1.29 12.30 -7.19
CA ALA A 111 1.82 11.60 -8.35
C ALA A 111 1.05 10.31 -8.71
N ALA A 112 -0.10 10.07 -8.06
CA ALA A 112 -0.91 8.87 -8.28
C ALA A 112 -1.54 8.89 -9.67
N ALA A 113 -1.57 7.73 -10.34
CA ALA A 113 -2.22 7.61 -11.66
C ALA A 113 -3.75 7.71 -11.57
N THR A 114 -4.32 7.29 -10.44
CA THR A 114 -5.74 7.43 -10.12
C THR A 114 -5.87 7.83 -8.66
N ARG A 115 -6.93 8.57 -8.33
CA ARG A 115 -7.22 9.00 -6.97
C ARG A 115 -8.71 8.81 -6.68
N TRP A 116 -9.01 8.22 -5.53
CA TRP A 116 -10.38 7.96 -5.09
C TRP A 116 -10.71 8.81 -3.87
N ARG A 117 -12.00 9.17 -3.71
CA ARG A 117 -12.52 10.00 -2.61
C ARG A 117 -13.63 9.26 -1.90
#